data_AF-A0A924V2U4-F1
#
_entry.id   AF-A0A924V2U4-F1
#
_cell.length_a   1.000
_cell.length_b   1.000
_cell.length_c   1.000
_cell.angle_alpha   90.00
_cell.angle_beta   90.00
_cell.angle_gamma   90.00
#
_symmetry.space_group_name_H-M   'P 1'
#
loop_
_entity.id
_entity.type
_entity.pdbx_description
1 polymer ?
#
loop_
_entity_poly.entity_id
_entity_poly.type
_entity_poly.pdbx_seq_one_letter_code
_entity_poly.pdbx_strand_id
1 'polypeptide(L)'
;MPWCVKKCPYCDFNSHAVPQGAFSVDGTLSSDLEQEYLTALVADAKQQFDWAANRPLTSVFIGGGTPSLISATGYQWLFAQLRSLFVFADD
;
A
#
# COMPACT_ATOMS: atom_id res chain seq x y z
N MET A 1 1.44 -1.82 -4.57
CA MET A 1 2.74 -2.13 -3.95
C MET A 1 3.79 -2.35 -5.03
N PRO A 2 4.75 -1.45 -5.27
CA PRO A 2 5.64 -1.51 -6.42
C PRO A 2 6.97 -2.25 -6.18
N TRP A 3 7.21 -2.80 -4.99
CA TRP A 3 8.48 -3.45 -4.68
C TRP A 3 8.39 -4.96 -4.61
N CYS A 4 9.50 -5.61 -4.98
CA CYS A 4 9.80 -7.02 -4.78
C CYS A 4 11.21 -7.14 -4.16
N VAL A 5 11.46 -8.16 -3.33
CA VAL A 5 12.85 -8.46 -2.89
C VAL A 5 13.74 -8.69 -4.12
N LYS A 6 13.20 -9.37 -5.13
CA LYS A 6 13.82 -9.56 -6.44
C LYS A 6 12.72 -9.62 -7.51
N LYS A 7 12.93 -8.95 -8.65
CA LYS A 7 12.02 -9.04 -9.79
C LYS A 7 12.22 -10.38 -10.52
N CYS A 8 11.15 -11.15 -10.69
CA CYS A 8 11.16 -12.39 -11.47
C CYS A 8 11.26 -12.07 -12.97
N PRO A 9 11.98 -12.88 -13.77
CA PRO A 9 12.16 -12.62 -15.20
C PRO A 9 10.86 -12.71 -16.01
N TYR A 10 9.82 -13.36 -15.47
CA TYR A 10 8.50 -13.47 -16.08
C TYR A 10 7.49 -12.43 -15.57
N CYS A 11 7.87 -11.57 -14.61
CA CYS A 11 6.94 -10.66 -13.95
C CYS A 11 6.71 -9.40 -14.80
N ASP A 12 5.47 -9.23 -15.27
CA ASP A 12 5.02 -8.08 -16.05
C ASP A 12 4.24 -7.04 -15.20
N PHE A 13 4.17 -7.23 -13.89
CA PHE A 13 3.68 -6.17 -13.02
C PHE A 13 4.63 -4.97 -13.05
N ASN A 14 4.05 -3.78 -12.89
CA ASN A 14 4.80 -2.55 -12.66
C ASN A 14 5.42 -2.60 -11.25
N SER A 15 6.53 -3.32 -11.16
CA SER A 15 7.28 -3.56 -9.94
C SER A 15 8.79 -3.46 -10.18
N HIS A 16 9.49 -3.21 -9.09
CA HIS A 16 10.92 -2.92 -9.02
C HIS A 16 11.55 -3.68 -7.86
N ALA A 17 12.86 -3.93 -7.91
CA ALA A 17 13.58 -4.41 -6.74
C ALA A 17 13.52 -3.35 -5.62
N VAL A 18 13.45 -3.78 -4.36
CA VAL A 18 13.61 -2.87 -3.22
C VAL A 18 14.94 -2.12 -3.36
N PRO A 19 14.98 -0.78 -3.20
CA PRO A 19 16.22 -0.02 -3.23
C PRO A 19 17.23 -0.53 -2.20
N GLN A 20 18.52 -0.44 -2.53
CA GLN A 20 19.57 -0.83 -1.59
C GLN A 20 19.49 0.02 -0.32
N GLY A 21 19.48 -0.63 0.84
CA GLY A 21 19.33 0.03 2.15
C GLY A 21 17.89 0.31 2.57
N ALA A 22 16.89 0.00 1.75
CA ALA A 22 15.47 0.18 2.07
C ALA A 22 14.76 -1.14 2.46
N PHE A 23 15.53 -2.13 2.90
CA PHE A 23 15.05 -3.42 3.37
C PHE A 23 15.39 -3.56 4.85
N SER A 24 14.39 -3.84 5.67
CA SER A 24 14.54 -3.95 7.12
C SER A 24 15.02 -5.33 7.54
N VAL A 25 15.43 -5.45 8.82
CA VAL A 25 15.91 -6.73 9.39
C VAL A 25 14.79 -7.77 9.48
N ASP A 26 13.55 -7.34 9.66
CA ASP A 26 12.36 -8.20 9.74
C ASP A 26 11.77 -8.57 8.37
N GLY A 27 12.45 -8.21 7.27
CA GLY A 27 12.06 -8.62 5.92
C GLY A 27 10.98 -7.75 5.27
N THR A 28 10.76 -6.55 5.81
CA THR A 28 9.83 -5.53 5.30
C THR A 28 10.60 -4.37 4.67
N LEU A 29 9.89 -3.32 4.24
CA LEU A 29 10.53 -2.08 3.81
C LEU A 29 11.13 -1.32 5.00
N SER A 30 12.09 -0.45 4.74
CA SER A 30 12.48 0.54 5.74
C SER A 30 11.28 1.42 6.11
N SER A 31 11.21 1.82 7.39
CA SER A 31 10.11 2.63 7.91
C SER A 31 9.90 3.92 7.11
N ASP A 32 11.00 4.55 6.66
CA ASP A 32 10.94 5.78 5.87
C ASP A 32 10.30 5.56 4.51
N LEU A 33 10.72 4.52 3.77
CA LEU A 33 10.18 4.22 2.44
C LEU A 33 8.72 3.75 2.52
N GLU A 34 8.41 2.92 3.52
CA GLU A 34 7.04 2.49 3.79
C GLU A 34 6.14 3.70 4.06
N GLN A 35 6.54 4.57 5.00
CA GLN A 35 5.75 5.73 5.38
C GLN A 35 5.57 6.72 4.23
N GLU A 36 6.62 6.99 3.45
CA GLU A 36 6.54 7.84 2.26
C GLU A 36 5.49 7.31 1.27
N TYR A 37 5.56 6.02 0.95
CA TYR A 37 4.65 5.41 0.00
C TYR A 37 3.21 5.34 0.49
N LEU A 38 2.99 4.90 1.74
CA LEU A 38 1.65 4.85 2.32
C LEU A 38 1.02 6.25 2.42
N THR A 39 1.82 7.27 2.71
CA THR A 39 1.35 8.67 2.69
C THR A 39 0.94 9.10 1.29
N ALA A 40 1.70 8.73 0.26
CA ALA A 40 1.34 9.01 -1.13
C ALA A 40 0.02 8.31 -1.54
N LEU A 41 -0.20 7.05 -1.13
CA LEU A 41 -1.46 6.35 -1.37
C LEU A 41 -2.66 7.06 -0.73
N VAL A 42 -2.51 7.53 0.52
CA VAL A 42 -3.58 8.28 1.20
C VAL A 42 -3.85 9.60 0.49
N ALA A 43 -2.81 10.28 0.00
CA ALA A 43 -2.96 11.52 -0.77
C ALA A 43 -3.72 11.29 -2.09
N ASP A 44 -3.38 10.22 -2.82
CA ASP A 44 -4.10 9.83 -4.05
C ASP A 44 -5.56 9.48 -3.77
N ALA A 45 -5.81 8.71 -2.70
CA ALA A 45 -7.17 8.37 -2.28
C ALA A 45 -8.00 9.62 -1.92
N LYS A 46 -7.40 10.63 -1.28
CA LYS A 46 -8.05 11.93 -1.01
C LYS A 46 -8.42 12.67 -2.29
N GLN A 47 -7.56 12.66 -3.31
CA GLN A 47 -7.85 13.31 -4.59
C GLN A 47 -9.03 12.66 -5.33
N GLN A 48 -9.23 11.35 -5.12
CA GLN A 48 -10.30 10.58 -5.74
C GLN A 48 -11.56 10.50 -4.88
N PHE A 49 -11.56 11.11 -3.68
CA PHE A 49 -12.63 10.97 -2.69
C PHE A 49 -14.01 11.33 -3.28
N ASP A 50 -14.12 12.48 -3.94
CA ASP A 50 -15.39 12.95 -4.50
C ASP A 50 -15.92 12.03 -5.61
N TRP A 51 -15.04 11.35 -6.34
CA TRP A 51 -15.42 10.42 -7.41
C TRP A 51 -16.01 9.10 -6.88
N ALA A 52 -15.71 8.76 -5.63
CA ALA A 52 -16.33 7.63 -4.96
C ALA A 52 -17.82 7.86 -4.67
N ALA A 53 -18.28 9.12 -4.68
CA ALA A 53 -19.69 9.52 -4.52
C ALA A 53 -20.38 8.85 -3.30
N ASN A 54 -19.69 8.80 -2.16
CA ASN A 54 -20.13 8.17 -0.91
C ASN A 54 -20.54 6.69 -1.02
N ARG A 55 -20.08 5.97 -2.06
CA ARG A 55 -20.28 4.52 -2.15
C ARG A 55 -19.46 3.82 -1.04
N PRO A 56 -20.07 2.94 -0.21
CA PRO A 56 -19.32 2.19 0.78
C PRO A 56 -18.29 1.25 0.14
N LEU A 57 -17.10 1.17 0.74
CA LEU A 57 -16.06 0.21 0.36
C LEU A 57 -16.41 -1.17 0.92
N THR A 58 -16.67 -2.13 0.03
CA THR A 58 -17.01 -3.52 0.38
C THR A 58 -15.81 -4.47 0.33
N SER A 59 -14.76 -4.10 -0.41
CA SER A 59 -13.58 -4.94 -0.60
C SER A 59 -12.37 -4.10 -0.95
N VAL A 60 -11.21 -4.46 -0.42
CA VAL A 60 -9.92 -3.86 -0.76
C VAL A 60 -8.99 -4.93 -1.30
N PHE A 61 -8.50 -4.74 -2.52
CA PHE A 61 -7.48 -5.61 -3.11
C PHE A 61 -6.11 -4.96 -2.96
N ILE A 62 -5.17 -5.65 -2.30
CA ILE A 62 -3.78 -5.19 -2.18
C ILE A 62 -2.90 -6.05 -3.10
N GLY A 63 -2.41 -5.45 -4.18
CA GLY A 63 -1.59 -6.14 -5.18
C GLY A 63 -0.34 -5.38 -5.63
N GLY A 64 0.30 -5.91 -6.68
CA GLY A 64 1.52 -5.38 -7.30
C GLY A 64 2.69 -6.35 -7.17
N GLY A 65 3.87 -5.84 -6.81
CA GLY A 65 5.06 -6.62 -6.51
C GLY A 65 4.85 -7.59 -5.35
N THR A 66 5.18 -7.18 -4.13
CA THR A 66 5.11 -8.04 -2.96
C THR A 66 4.45 -7.30 -1.80
N PRO A 67 3.10 -7.38 -1.68
CA PRO A 67 2.37 -6.74 -0.59
C PRO A 67 2.90 -7.04 0.81
N SER A 68 3.36 -8.27 1.05
CA SER A 68 3.92 -8.68 2.33
C SER A 68 5.24 -7.98 2.71
N LEU A 69 5.77 -7.10 1.87
CA LEU A 69 6.87 -6.20 2.24
C LEU A 69 6.42 -5.02 3.09
N ILE A 70 5.12 -4.70 3.10
CA ILE A 70 4.57 -3.71 4.02
C ILE A 70 4.36 -4.36 5.38
N SER A 71 4.80 -3.68 6.43
CA SER A 71 4.65 -4.11 7.80
C SER A 71 3.17 -4.19 8.22
N ALA A 72 2.87 -5.03 9.20
CA ALA A 72 1.52 -5.10 9.76
C ALA A 72 1.06 -3.74 10.32
N THR A 73 1.98 -3.01 10.97
CA THR A 73 1.74 -1.66 11.49
C THR A 73 1.46 -0.66 10.36
N GLY A 74 2.18 -0.76 9.24
CA GLY A 74 1.93 0.04 8.03
C GLY A 74 0.52 -0.18 7.48
N TYR A 75 0.06 -1.44 7.39
CA TYR A 75 -1.31 -1.74 6.99
C TYR A 75 -2.35 -1.19 7.99
N GLN A 76 -2.13 -1.36 9.30
CA GLN A 76 -3.02 -0.80 10.32
C GLN A 76 -3.14 0.72 10.15
N TRP A 77 -2.01 1.40 9.95
CA TRP A 77 -1.98 2.84 9.70
C TRP A 77 -2.75 3.20 8.42
N LEU A 78 -2.49 2.52 7.30
CA LEU A 78 -3.16 2.77 6.02
C LEU A 78 -4.68 2.62 6.15
N PHE A 79 -5.16 1.53 6.74
CA PHE A 79 -6.60 1.31 6.88
C PHE A 79 -7.26 2.29 7.85
N ALA A 80 -6.56 2.73 8.90
CA ALA A 80 -7.06 3.81 9.76
C ALA A 80 -7.22 5.12 8.97
N GLN A 81 -6.26 5.47 8.10
CA GLN A 81 -6.37 6.63 7.22
C GLN A 81 -7.53 6.47 6.22
N LEU A 82 -7.64 5.33 5.54
CA LEU A 82 -8.73 5.10 4.58
C LEU A 82 -10.12 5.13 5.23
N ARG A 83 -10.28 4.60 6.46
CA ARG A 83 -11.55 4.65 7.21
C ARG A 83 -11.93 6.07 7.66
N SER A 84 -10.97 6.97 7.78
CA SER A 84 -11.26 8.40 8.03
C SER A 84 -11.74 9.15 6.80
N LEU A 85 -11.52 8.58 5.60
CA LEU A 85 -11.94 9.14 4.33
C LEU A 85 -13.23 8.50 3.84
N PHE A 86 -13.28 7.18 3.77
CA PHE A 86 -14.38 6.44 3.16
C PHE A 86 -15.22 5.70 4.19
N VAL A 87 -16.51 5.55 3.89
CA VAL A 87 -17.38 4.60 4.59
C VAL A 87 -17.01 3.20 4.14
N PHE A 88 -16.72 2.30 5.08
CA PHE A 88 -16.59 0.87 4.81
C PHE A 88 -17.95 0.23 5.05
N ALA A 89 -18.33 -0.72 4.19
CA ALA A 89 -19.54 -1.50 4.42
C ALA A 89 -19.40 -2.33 5.71
N ASP A 90 -20.52 -2.60 6.36
CA ASP A 90 -20.59 -3.58 7.44
C ASP A 90 -20.42 -4.99 6.85
N ASP A 91 -19.81 -5.89 7.63
CA ASP A 91 -19.62 -7.31 7.27
C ASP A 91 -20.91 -8.14 7.42
#